data_AF-A0A521TTI8-F1
#
_entry.id   AF-A0A521TTI8-F1
#
_cell.length_a   1.000
_cell.length_b   1.000
_cell.length_c   1.000
_cell.angle_alpha   90.00
_cell.angle_beta   90.00
_cell.angle_gamma   90.00
#
_symmetry.space_group_name_H-M   'P 1'
#
loop_
_entity.id
_entity.type
_entity.pdbx_description
1 polymer ?
#
loop_
_entity_poly.entity_id
_entity_poly.type
_entity_poly.pdbx_seq_one_letter_code
_entity_poly.pdbx_strand_id
1 'polypeptide(L)'
;MSHRTILLLTSLAALSLPLGCGSSVTTAGDAGHGSDVPSTDVPVMDVPSVDVPAVDVPMPGRVPRRHRASAMTCPSVRPPSSCEGGPIPGGTCSADSDCTTGTNGRCVGNPHDGCRCNYDLCSTDSECMAGGPCECRLASRGAAGANVCLGGNCQVDANCGAGGYCSPTLGDCGEYGGLVGYYCHTPADECIDDEDCVGLDAGFVGQRPYCMYSRQVGHWRCSNQGCVG
;
A
#
# COMPACT_ATOMS: atom_id res chain seq x y z
N MET A 1 10.77 -17.38 -55.68
CA MET A 1 9.54 -16.67 -56.11
C MET A 1 8.36 -17.55 -55.78
N SER A 2 7.70 -17.32 -54.65
CA SER A 2 6.44 -17.98 -54.30
C SER A 2 5.61 -16.98 -53.51
N HIS A 3 4.61 -16.42 -54.18
CA HIS A 3 3.66 -15.48 -53.61
C HIS A 3 2.69 -16.25 -52.71
N ARG A 4 2.53 -15.82 -51.45
CA ARG A 4 1.39 -16.20 -50.63
C ARG A 4 0.60 -14.95 -50.26
N THR A 5 -0.65 -15.01 -50.69
CA THR A 5 -1.70 -13.99 -50.67
C THR A 5 -2.50 -14.07 -49.38
N ILE A 6 -2.57 -12.93 -48.69
CA ILE A 6 -3.70 -12.29 -47.97
C ILE A 6 -4.78 -13.19 -47.34
N LEU A 7 -5.00 -13.00 -46.02
CA LEU A 7 -6.36 -12.90 -45.47
C LEU A 7 -6.37 -11.91 -44.28
N LEU A 8 -6.89 -10.71 -44.53
CA LEU A 8 -7.23 -9.70 -43.53
C LEU A 8 -8.61 -10.05 -42.93
N LEU A 9 -8.65 -10.36 -41.63
CA LEU A 9 -9.88 -10.45 -40.86
C LEU A 9 -10.00 -9.20 -39.99
N THR A 10 -10.81 -8.25 -40.46
CA THR A 10 -11.26 -7.08 -39.70
C THR A 10 -12.47 -7.47 -38.86
N SER A 11 -12.25 -7.68 -37.56
CA SER A 11 -13.34 -7.82 -36.58
C SER A 11 -13.72 -6.45 -36.02
N LEU A 12 -14.85 -5.92 -36.49
CA LEU A 12 -15.64 -4.92 -35.78
C LEU A 12 -16.40 -5.61 -34.65
N ALA A 13 -16.27 -5.14 -33.41
CA ALA A 13 -17.21 -5.47 -32.34
C ALA A 13 -17.45 -4.27 -31.41
N ALA A 14 -18.62 -3.67 -31.64
CA ALA A 14 -19.55 -3.01 -30.73
C ALA A 14 -19.03 -2.31 -29.45
N LEU A 15 -19.13 -0.98 -29.48
CA LEU A 15 -19.28 -0.09 -28.34
C LEU A 15 -20.62 -0.37 -27.64
N SER A 16 -20.61 -0.63 -26.34
CA SER A 16 -21.81 -0.61 -25.49
C SER A 16 -21.48 0.07 -24.16
N LEU A 17 -21.94 1.32 -24.03
CA LEU A 17 -21.96 2.11 -22.79
C LEU A 17 -23.24 1.80 -22.01
N PRO A 18 -23.16 1.46 -20.72
CA PRO A 18 -24.29 1.66 -19.82
C PRO A 18 -24.24 3.07 -19.21
N LEU A 19 -25.31 3.82 -19.46
CA LEU A 19 -25.78 4.95 -18.65
C LEU A 19 -26.36 4.41 -17.32
N GLY A 20 -26.23 5.20 -16.25
CA GLY A 20 -27.02 5.10 -15.01
C GLY A 20 -26.20 4.62 -13.81
N CYS A 21 -26.35 5.11 -12.58
CA CYS A 21 -27.40 5.95 -11.99
C CYS A 21 -26.77 6.96 -11.02
N GLY A 22 -27.40 8.14 -10.90
CA GLY A 22 -27.11 9.10 -9.84
C GLY A 22 -27.62 8.60 -8.48
N SER A 23 -26.84 8.87 -7.44
CA SER A 23 -27.30 8.75 -6.06
C SER A 23 -27.52 10.14 -5.50
N SER A 24 -28.80 10.47 -5.33
CA SER A 24 -29.26 11.68 -4.66
C SER A 24 -28.92 11.61 -3.17
N VAL A 25 -28.22 12.63 -2.67
CA VAL A 25 -28.00 12.86 -1.24
C VAL A 25 -29.33 13.33 -0.63
N THR A 26 -29.92 12.51 0.23
CA THR A 26 -31.00 12.92 1.13
C THR A 26 -30.40 13.37 2.46
N THR A 27 -30.33 14.69 2.66
CA THR A 27 -30.17 15.28 3.98
C THR A 27 -31.52 15.19 4.72
N ALA A 28 -31.66 14.19 5.57
CA ALA A 28 -32.72 14.18 6.58
C ALA A 28 -32.22 14.99 7.78
N GLY A 29 -32.71 16.22 7.90
CA GLY A 29 -32.71 16.92 9.18
C GLY A 29 -33.77 16.27 10.06
N ASP A 30 -33.37 15.86 11.26
CA ASP A 30 -34.32 15.52 12.31
C ASP A 30 -34.27 16.61 13.38
N ALA A 31 -35.43 17.23 13.55
CA ALA A 31 -35.68 18.33 14.44
C ALA A 31 -36.68 17.83 15.49
N GLY A 32 -36.21 17.76 16.74
CA GLY A 32 -37.05 17.80 17.94
C GLY A 32 -37.54 16.44 18.44
N HIS A 33 -37.33 16.18 19.73
CA HIS A 33 -38.41 16.29 20.72
C HIS A 33 -37.82 16.14 22.12
N GLY A 34 -37.75 17.25 22.86
CA GLY A 34 -37.54 17.20 24.30
C GLY A 34 -38.78 16.60 24.93
N SER A 35 -38.70 15.34 25.33
CA SER A 35 -39.67 14.73 26.24
C SER A 35 -39.09 14.81 27.63
N ASP A 36 -39.63 15.73 28.43
CA ASP A 36 -39.38 15.83 29.86
C ASP A 36 -39.75 14.49 30.53
N VAL A 37 -38.73 13.77 30.99
CA VAL A 37 -38.90 12.55 31.78
C VAL A 37 -39.22 12.96 33.22
N PRO A 38 -40.32 12.51 33.82
CA PRO A 38 -40.59 12.75 35.23
C PRO A 38 -39.50 12.06 36.06
N SER A 39 -38.78 12.86 36.85
CA SER A 39 -37.81 12.38 37.83
C SER A 39 -38.57 11.65 38.93
N THR A 40 -38.60 10.32 38.83
CA THR A 40 -38.96 9.46 39.96
C THR A 40 -37.71 9.23 40.79
N ASP A 41 -37.76 9.69 42.05
CA ASP A 41 -36.73 9.44 43.06
C ASP A 41 -36.52 7.94 43.23
N VAL A 42 -35.43 7.43 42.64
CA VAL A 42 -35.00 6.04 42.82
C VAL A 42 -34.22 5.97 44.13
N PRO A 43 -34.64 5.12 45.10
CA PRO A 43 -33.90 4.97 46.34
C PRO A 43 -32.48 4.45 46.05
N VAL A 44 -31.51 5.22 46.51
CA VAL A 44 -30.08 4.89 46.44
C VAL A 44 -29.85 3.69 47.36
N MET A 45 -29.80 2.50 46.78
CA MET A 45 -29.26 1.32 47.45
C MET A 45 -27.74 1.39 47.31
N ASP A 46 -27.02 1.34 48.44
CA ASP A 46 -25.57 1.28 48.49
C ASP A 46 -25.08 0.03 47.73
N VAL A 47 -24.60 0.23 46.50
CA VAL A 47 -23.98 -0.84 45.71
C VAL A 47 -22.60 -1.08 46.30
N PRO A 48 -22.32 -2.28 46.85
CA PRO A 48 -20.98 -2.59 47.35
C PRO A 48 -19.97 -2.44 46.22
N SER A 49 -18.94 -1.64 46.47
CA SER A 49 -17.81 -1.44 45.57
C SER A 49 -17.06 -2.76 45.45
N VAL A 50 -17.41 -3.56 44.44
CA VAL A 50 -16.62 -4.71 44.04
C VAL A 50 -15.48 -4.18 43.21
N ASP A 51 -14.24 -4.37 43.67
CA ASP A 51 -13.03 -4.10 42.90
C ASP A 51 -13.08 -4.95 41.62
N VAL A 52 -13.62 -4.38 40.54
CA VAL A 52 -13.56 -5.00 39.23
C VAL A 52 -12.11 -4.90 38.80
N PRO A 53 -11.39 -6.04 38.63
CA PRO A 53 -10.05 -5.99 38.09
C PRO A 53 -10.12 -5.21 36.78
N ALA A 54 -9.23 -4.23 36.63
CA ALA A 54 -9.08 -3.49 35.38
C ALA A 54 -8.72 -4.52 34.31
N VAL A 55 -9.75 -5.05 33.64
CA VAL A 55 -9.57 -5.71 32.37
C VAL A 55 -9.17 -4.56 31.48
N ASP A 56 -7.90 -4.53 31.06
CA ASP A 56 -7.42 -3.63 30.03
C ASP A 56 -8.32 -3.82 28.83
N VAL A 57 -9.38 -3.01 28.74
CA VAL A 57 -10.20 -2.93 27.55
C VAL A 57 -9.24 -2.38 26.53
N PRO A 58 -8.85 -3.15 25.51
CA PRO A 58 -7.94 -2.65 24.50
C PRO A 58 -8.56 -1.38 23.97
N MET A 59 -7.90 -0.24 24.17
CA MET A 59 -8.32 0.98 23.51
C MET A 59 -8.49 0.60 22.03
N PRO A 60 -9.62 0.89 21.39
CA PRO A 60 -9.77 0.61 19.97
C PRO A 60 -8.57 1.26 19.28
N GLY A 61 -7.65 0.40 18.83
CA GLY A 61 -6.35 0.83 18.36
C GLY A 61 -6.57 1.86 17.27
N ARG A 62 -5.85 2.98 17.37
CA ARG A 62 -5.90 4.03 16.36
C ARG A 62 -5.62 3.38 14.99
N VAL A 63 -6.51 3.62 14.02
CA VAL A 63 -6.29 3.14 12.64
C VAL A 63 -5.02 3.82 12.11
N PRO A 64 -4.00 3.07 11.65
CA PRO A 64 -2.83 3.67 11.01
C PRO A 64 -3.26 4.53 9.83
N ARG A 65 -2.57 5.63 9.55
CA ARG A 65 -2.90 6.47 8.39
C ARG A 65 -2.62 5.77 7.07
N ARG A 66 -1.61 4.90 7.07
CA ARG A 66 -1.19 4.11 5.90
C ARG A 66 -1.45 2.65 6.21
N HIS A 67 -2.55 2.14 5.71
CA HIS A 67 -2.90 0.73 5.79
C HIS A 67 -3.65 0.30 4.54
N ARG A 68 -3.81 -1.01 4.36
CA ARG A 68 -4.40 -1.59 3.17
C ARG A 68 -5.74 -2.25 3.49
N ALA A 69 -6.79 -1.45 3.58
CA ALA A 69 -8.14 -1.89 3.90
C ALA A 69 -8.69 -2.97 2.94
N SER A 70 -8.31 -2.92 1.66
CA SER A 70 -8.76 -3.86 0.64
C SER A 70 -7.67 -4.15 -0.39
N ALA A 71 -7.81 -5.28 -1.07
CA ALA A 71 -6.91 -5.66 -2.14
C ALA A 71 -7.09 -4.72 -3.33
N MET A 72 -6.02 -4.47 -4.09
CA MET A 72 -6.09 -3.70 -5.33
C MET A 72 -5.61 -4.54 -6.51
N THR A 73 -6.20 -4.30 -7.68
CA THR A 73 -5.73 -4.85 -8.95
C THR A 73 -4.82 -3.82 -9.61
N CYS A 74 -3.62 -4.23 -9.99
CA CYS A 74 -2.69 -3.34 -10.66
C CYS A 74 -3.06 -3.13 -12.13
N PRO A 75 -2.83 -1.93 -12.68
CA PRO A 75 -3.06 -1.68 -14.10
C PRO A 75 -2.14 -2.53 -14.97
N SER A 76 -2.75 -3.26 -15.91
CA SER A 76 -2.05 -4.15 -16.86
C SER A 76 -1.39 -3.41 -18.02
N VAL A 77 -1.70 -2.13 -18.26
CA VAL A 77 -1.12 -1.34 -19.37
C VAL A 77 -0.10 -0.35 -18.83
N ARG A 78 1.18 -0.53 -19.20
CA ARG A 78 2.26 0.42 -18.86
C ARG A 78 2.37 1.53 -19.92
N PRO A 79 2.57 2.81 -19.56
CA PRO A 79 2.93 3.81 -20.55
C PRO A 79 4.27 3.43 -21.21
N PRO A 80 4.52 3.83 -22.46
CA PRO A 80 5.85 3.67 -23.07
C PRO A 80 6.92 4.35 -22.20
N SER A 81 8.12 3.78 -22.17
CA SER A 81 9.30 4.43 -21.60
C SER A 81 10.34 4.71 -22.67
N SER A 82 11.03 5.83 -22.53
CA SER A 82 12.26 6.13 -23.25
C SER A 82 13.41 6.03 -22.27
N CYS A 83 14.39 5.18 -22.57
CA CYS A 83 15.64 5.25 -21.83
C CYS A 83 16.44 6.46 -22.32
N GLU A 84 16.57 7.49 -21.50
CA GLU A 84 17.28 8.73 -21.85
C GLU A 84 18.81 8.59 -21.81
N GLY A 85 19.34 7.47 -21.29
CA GLY A 85 20.78 7.25 -21.13
C GLY A 85 21.54 6.86 -22.39
N GLY A 86 20.86 6.43 -23.45
CA GLY A 86 21.51 5.79 -24.58
C GLY A 86 22.26 4.49 -24.20
N PRO A 87 22.95 3.84 -25.15
CA PRO A 87 23.70 2.62 -24.90
C PRO A 87 24.99 2.93 -24.12
N ILE A 88 24.88 3.02 -22.80
CA ILE A 88 26.03 3.04 -21.89
C ILE A 88 26.50 1.58 -21.70
N PRO A 89 27.81 1.33 -21.55
CA PRO A 89 28.33 0.00 -21.24
C PRO A 89 27.60 -0.59 -20.01
N GLY A 90 26.76 -1.61 -20.23
CA GLY A 90 25.99 -2.29 -19.17
C GLY A 90 24.47 -2.24 -19.32
N GLY A 91 23.93 -1.47 -20.27
CA GLY A 91 22.51 -1.52 -20.63
C GLY A 91 22.14 -2.79 -21.42
N THR A 92 20.94 -3.33 -21.20
CA THR A 92 20.43 -4.54 -21.88
C THR A 92 19.34 -4.26 -22.91
N CYS A 93 18.89 -3.02 -23.03
CA CYS A 93 17.85 -2.60 -23.95
C CYS A 93 18.07 -1.15 -24.40
N SER A 94 17.44 -0.77 -25.50
CA SER A 94 17.41 0.58 -26.05
C SER A 94 15.99 1.11 -26.22
N ALA A 95 15.01 0.22 -26.38
CA ALA A 95 13.60 0.52 -26.46
C ALA A 95 12.75 -0.56 -25.77
N ASP A 96 11.50 -0.24 -25.45
CA ASP A 96 10.55 -1.19 -24.85
C ASP A 96 10.38 -2.47 -25.68
N SER A 97 10.51 -2.37 -27.01
CA SER A 97 10.44 -3.51 -27.93
C SER A 97 11.55 -4.54 -27.74
N ASP A 98 12.65 -4.17 -27.08
CA ASP A 98 13.74 -5.11 -26.76
C ASP A 98 13.39 -5.99 -25.55
N CYS A 99 12.39 -5.59 -24.77
CA CYS A 99 11.99 -6.24 -23.53
C CYS A 99 10.84 -7.23 -23.74
N THR A 100 11.11 -8.33 -24.41
CA THR A 100 10.09 -9.33 -24.79
C THR A 100 10.02 -10.55 -23.88
N THR A 101 10.91 -10.66 -22.88
CA THR A 101 11.03 -11.91 -22.10
C THR A 101 9.99 -12.06 -21.00
N GLY A 102 9.24 -11.00 -20.69
CA GLY A 102 8.27 -11.00 -19.61
C GLY A 102 7.09 -10.07 -19.88
N THR A 103 6.15 -10.07 -18.94
CA THR A 103 4.90 -9.32 -19.05
C THR A 103 5.16 -7.82 -19.01
N ASN A 104 4.55 -7.11 -19.96
CA ASN A 104 4.59 -5.65 -20.07
C ASN A 104 6.01 -5.06 -20.03
N GLY A 105 6.99 -5.69 -20.67
CA GLY A 105 8.39 -5.24 -20.62
C GLY A 105 8.59 -3.76 -20.98
N ARG A 106 9.39 -3.07 -20.17
CA ARG A 106 9.75 -1.67 -20.39
C ARG A 106 11.25 -1.49 -20.25
N CYS A 107 11.82 -0.72 -21.17
CA CYS A 107 13.23 -0.35 -21.14
C CYS A 107 13.40 0.92 -20.32
N VAL A 108 13.66 0.74 -19.02
CA VAL A 108 13.76 1.84 -18.05
C VAL A 108 15.21 1.98 -17.57
N GLY A 109 15.59 3.18 -17.19
CA GLY A 109 16.94 3.46 -16.71
C GLY A 109 17.25 4.94 -16.79
N ASN A 110 18.47 5.29 -16.42
CA ASN A 110 18.98 6.66 -16.48
C ASN A 110 20.38 6.66 -17.12
N PRO A 111 20.92 7.84 -17.48
CA PRO A 111 22.26 7.97 -18.03
C PRO A 111 23.41 7.60 -17.08
N HIS A 112 23.13 7.26 -15.83
CA HIS A 112 24.16 6.85 -14.88
C HIS A 112 24.26 5.31 -14.79
N ASP A 113 23.12 4.63 -14.66
CA ASP A 113 23.03 3.19 -14.36
C ASP A 113 22.79 2.31 -15.60
N GLY A 114 22.52 2.95 -16.74
CA GLY A 114 22.16 2.31 -18.01
C GLY A 114 20.70 1.82 -18.06
N CYS A 115 20.30 1.36 -19.23
CA CYS A 115 18.94 0.91 -19.50
C CYS A 115 18.78 -0.59 -19.21
N ARG A 116 17.71 -1.00 -18.53
CA ARG A 116 17.41 -2.40 -18.24
C ARG A 116 15.95 -2.70 -18.48
N CYS A 117 15.68 -3.89 -18.99
CA CYS A 117 14.32 -4.38 -19.07
C CYS A 117 13.75 -4.65 -17.68
N ASN A 118 12.56 -4.12 -17.41
CA ASN A 118 11.77 -4.41 -16.23
C ASN A 118 10.39 -4.93 -16.62
N TYR A 119 9.84 -5.87 -15.85
CA TYR A 119 8.64 -6.64 -16.17
C TYR A 119 7.70 -6.68 -14.97
N ASP A 120 6.40 -6.73 -15.23
CA ASP A 120 5.42 -6.95 -14.17
C ASP A 120 5.57 -8.38 -13.64
N LEU A 121 5.66 -8.51 -12.32
CA LEU A 121 5.68 -9.79 -11.61
C LEU A 121 4.29 -10.21 -11.14
N CYS A 122 3.39 -9.24 -10.98
CA CYS A 122 2.03 -9.48 -10.51
C CYS A 122 1.01 -8.51 -11.12
N SER A 123 -0.26 -8.92 -11.10
CA SER A 123 -1.42 -8.10 -11.44
C SER A 123 -2.42 -8.00 -10.27
N THR A 124 -2.39 -8.96 -9.35
CA THR A 124 -3.19 -9.00 -8.12
C THR A 124 -2.39 -9.56 -6.97
N ASP A 125 -2.87 -9.36 -5.74
CA ASP A 125 -2.21 -9.86 -4.52
C ASP A 125 -2.10 -11.39 -4.50
N SER A 126 -3.07 -12.11 -5.06
CA SER A 126 -3.06 -13.58 -5.07
C SER A 126 -1.89 -14.18 -5.86
N GLU A 127 -1.24 -13.39 -6.73
CA GLU A 127 -0.05 -13.82 -7.47
C GLU A 127 1.23 -13.75 -6.62
N CYS A 128 1.18 -13.10 -5.46
CA CYS A 128 2.32 -12.88 -4.58
C CYS A 128 2.38 -13.94 -3.45
N MET A 129 3.21 -14.96 -3.67
CA MET A 129 3.35 -16.09 -2.73
C MET A 129 4.16 -15.76 -1.45
N ALA A 130 4.82 -14.60 -1.40
CA ALA A 130 5.65 -14.21 -0.26
C ALA A 130 4.85 -13.57 0.90
N GLY A 131 3.52 -13.66 0.87
CA GLY A 131 2.61 -13.18 1.93
C GLY A 131 2.30 -11.68 1.88
N GLY A 132 3.07 -10.89 1.15
CA GLY A 132 2.78 -9.48 0.90
C GLY A 132 1.92 -9.25 -0.35
N PRO A 133 1.50 -7.99 -0.60
CA PRO A 133 0.65 -7.67 -1.72
C PRO A 133 1.42 -7.43 -3.03
N CYS A 134 0.66 -7.31 -4.11
CA CYS A 134 1.14 -6.73 -5.36
C CYS A 134 1.15 -5.20 -5.22
N GLU A 135 2.35 -4.64 -5.37
CA GLU A 135 2.57 -3.20 -5.33
C GLU A 135 2.62 -2.64 -6.75
N CYS A 136 1.67 -1.75 -7.04
CA CYS A 136 1.48 -1.24 -8.39
C CYS A 136 2.39 -0.05 -8.65
N ARG A 137 3.26 -0.15 -9.66
CA ARG A 137 4.05 0.99 -10.16
C ARG A 137 4.77 1.76 -9.05
N LEU A 138 5.57 1.06 -8.22
CA LEU A 138 6.34 1.64 -7.11
C LEU A 138 6.74 3.10 -7.41
N ALA A 139 6.24 4.04 -6.59
CA ALA A 139 6.34 5.48 -6.88
C ALA A 139 7.79 5.93 -7.16
N SER A 140 8.77 5.31 -6.51
CA SER A 140 10.21 5.53 -6.71
C SER A 140 10.71 5.20 -8.12
N ARG A 141 9.94 4.45 -8.92
CA ARG A 141 10.28 4.06 -10.31
C ARG A 141 9.39 4.75 -11.36
N GLY A 142 8.53 5.66 -10.92
CA GLY A 142 7.63 6.43 -11.79
C GLY A 142 6.52 5.60 -12.44
N ALA A 143 5.74 6.23 -13.34
CA ALA A 143 4.58 5.60 -14.00
C ALA A 143 4.94 4.38 -14.88
N ALA A 144 6.20 4.32 -15.33
CA ALA A 144 6.76 3.19 -16.06
C ALA A 144 7.36 2.13 -15.12
N GLY A 145 7.17 2.20 -13.80
CA GLY A 145 7.53 1.13 -12.88
C GLY A 145 6.83 -0.18 -13.22
N ALA A 146 7.39 -1.31 -12.78
CA ALA A 146 6.72 -2.60 -12.85
C ALA A 146 5.84 -2.81 -11.61
N ASN A 147 4.83 -3.66 -11.75
CA ASN A 147 4.12 -4.23 -10.61
C ASN A 147 5.01 -5.31 -9.98
N VAL A 148 5.22 -5.25 -8.67
CA VAL A 148 6.12 -6.17 -7.97
C VAL A 148 5.46 -6.75 -6.74
N CYS A 149 5.77 -8.00 -6.44
CA CYS A 149 5.39 -8.60 -5.18
C CYS A 149 6.31 -8.11 -4.07
N LEU A 150 5.72 -7.54 -3.03
CA LEU A 150 6.45 -7.23 -1.80
C LEU A 150 6.38 -8.40 -0.82
N GLY A 151 7.35 -8.47 0.08
CA GLY A 151 7.31 -9.42 1.20
C GLY A 151 6.31 -8.96 2.28
N GLY A 152 5.91 -9.86 3.16
CA GLY A 152 5.01 -9.48 4.24
C GLY A 152 4.37 -10.65 4.95
N ASN A 153 3.51 -10.34 5.91
CA ASN A 153 2.59 -11.31 6.53
C ASN A 153 1.12 -10.93 6.31
N CYS A 154 0.84 -9.94 5.47
CA CYS A 154 -0.50 -9.52 5.12
C CYS A 154 -0.55 -8.88 3.72
N GLN A 155 -1.72 -8.98 3.10
CA GLN A 155 -2.04 -8.30 1.84
C GLN A 155 -3.09 -7.23 2.06
N VAL A 156 -3.98 -7.42 3.04
CA VAL A 156 -5.04 -6.50 3.46
C VAL A 156 -5.25 -6.59 4.97
N ASP A 157 -5.96 -5.61 5.54
CA ASP A 157 -6.28 -5.56 6.98
C ASP A 157 -6.95 -6.85 7.48
N ALA A 158 -7.82 -7.46 6.67
CA ALA A 158 -8.51 -8.70 7.03
C ALA A 158 -7.55 -9.88 7.30
N ASN A 159 -6.31 -9.86 6.80
CA ASN A 159 -5.31 -10.87 7.12
C ASN A 159 -4.78 -10.74 8.56
N CYS A 160 -4.94 -9.58 9.19
CA CYS A 160 -4.38 -9.27 10.51
C CYS A 160 -5.35 -9.56 11.66
N GLY A 161 -6.54 -10.07 11.37
CA GLY A 161 -7.57 -10.36 12.37
C GLY A 161 -8.30 -9.09 12.84
N ALA A 162 -9.17 -9.27 13.84
CA ALA A 162 -10.03 -8.19 14.33
C ALA A 162 -9.19 -7.05 14.95
N GLY A 163 -9.37 -5.83 14.42
CA GLY A 163 -8.64 -4.64 14.86
C GLY A 163 -7.17 -4.58 14.41
N GLY A 164 -6.72 -5.52 13.58
CA GLY A 164 -5.39 -5.49 12.96
C GLY A 164 -5.41 -4.73 11.63
N TYR A 165 -4.29 -4.09 11.31
CA TYR A 165 -4.13 -3.30 10.09
C TYR A 165 -2.87 -3.72 9.34
N CYS A 166 -2.97 -3.82 8.02
CA CYS A 166 -1.87 -4.20 7.15
C CYS A 166 -1.18 -2.96 6.60
N SER A 167 -0.04 -2.60 7.20
CA SER A 167 0.64 -1.34 6.91
C SER A 167 1.94 -1.55 6.12
N PRO A 168 2.31 -0.62 5.22
CA PRO A 168 3.56 -0.69 4.49
C PRO A 168 4.75 -0.31 5.38
N THR A 169 5.88 -1.01 5.23
CA THR A 169 7.13 -0.66 5.92
C THR A 169 8.22 -0.25 4.94
N LEU A 170 9.04 0.70 5.38
CA LEU A 170 10.33 1.03 4.74
C LEU A 170 11.40 0.02 5.19
N GLY A 171 12.48 -0.07 4.41
CA GLY A 171 13.67 -0.82 4.81
C GLY A 171 14.57 -0.04 5.76
N ASP A 172 15.70 -0.63 6.15
CA ASP A 172 16.70 0.00 7.04
C ASP A 172 17.31 1.30 6.47
N CYS A 173 17.05 1.56 5.19
CA CYS A 173 17.48 2.73 4.44
C CYS A 173 16.40 3.82 4.35
N GLY A 174 15.30 3.68 5.10
CA GLY A 174 14.18 4.61 5.12
C GLY A 174 13.59 4.87 3.73
N GLU A 175 13.24 6.12 3.48
CA GLU A 175 12.62 6.54 2.20
C GLU A 175 13.53 6.31 1.00
N TYR A 176 14.86 6.34 1.18
CA TYR A 176 15.81 6.07 0.10
C TYR A 176 15.68 4.63 -0.42
N GLY A 177 15.44 3.67 0.48
CA GLY A 177 15.19 2.28 0.10
C GLY A 177 13.77 2.05 -0.46
N GLY A 178 12.84 2.93 -0.11
CA GLY A 178 11.42 2.79 -0.42
C GLY A 178 10.74 1.67 0.36
N LEU A 179 9.54 1.30 -0.09
CA LEU A 179 8.74 0.23 0.52
C LEU A 179 9.40 -1.13 0.30
N VAL A 180 9.50 -1.92 1.36
CA VAL A 180 10.10 -3.26 1.33
C VAL A 180 9.13 -4.38 1.72
N GLY A 181 7.98 -4.04 2.29
CA GLY A 181 6.98 -5.04 2.67
C GLY A 181 5.74 -4.47 3.33
N TYR A 182 4.81 -5.37 3.65
CA TYR A 182 3.57 -5.08 4.38
C TYR A 182 3.43 -6.01 5.59
N TYR A 183 3.16 -5.43 6.75
CA TYR A 183 3.09 -6.19 8.00
C TYR A 183 1.88 -5.79 8.84
N CYS A 184 1.34 -6.77 9.56
CA CYS A 184 0.27 -6.52 10.51
C CYS A 184 0.75 -5.71 11.71
N HIS A 185 -0.04 -4.72 12.11
CA HIS A 185 0.06 -4.14 13.44
C HIS A 185 -0.43 -5.11 14.51
N THR A 186 0.17 -5.01 15.69
CA THR A 186 -0.16 -5.80 16.87
C THR A 186 -0.16 -4.93 18.13
N PRO A 187 -0.77 -5.38 19.24
CA PRO A 187 -0.67 -4.67 20.52
C PRO A 187 0.75 -4.54 21.08
N ALA A 188 1.72 -5.29 20.54
CA ALA A 188 3.13 -5.22 20.94
C ALA A 188 3.90 -4.09 20.23
N ASP A 189 3.25 -3.35 19.33
CA ASP A 189 3.86 -2.28 18.57
C ASP A 189 4.19 -1.07 19.45
N GLU A 190 5.36 -0.48 19.23
CA GLU A 190 5.79 0.76 19.89
C GLU A 190 5.20 2.01 19.21
N CYS A 191 4.81 1.89 17.94
CA CYS A 191 4.26 2.99 17.14
C CYS A 191 3.23 2.49 16.12
N ILE A 192 2.33 3.38 15.70
CA ILE A 192 1.31 3.14 14.68
C ILE A 192 1.61 3.99 13.43
N ASP A 193 2.01 5.25 13.60
CA ASP A 193 2.46 6.13 12.51
C ASP A 193 3.74 6.88 12.87
N ASP A 194 4.32 7.54 11.87
CA ASP A 194 5.54 8.35 12.01
C ASP A 194 5.40 9.46 13.07
N GLU A 195 4.19 9.98 13.29
CA GLU A 195 3.91 10.98 14.32
C GLU A 195 4.08 10.46 15.75
N ASP A 196 4.00 9.14 15.97
CA ASP A 196 4.22 8.55 17.29
C ASP A 196 5.72 8.54 17.67
N CYS A 197 6.60 8.71 16.67
CA CYS A 197 8.05 8.64 16.84
C CYS A 197 8.72 9.97 17.19
N VAL A 198 7.94 10.96 17.65
CA VAL A 198 8.46 12.25 18.09
C VAL A 198 9.46 12.10 19.26
N GLY A 199 10.48 12.95 19.30
CA GLY A 199 11.46 12.97 20.39
C GLY A 199 12.65 12.02 20.23
N LEU A 200 12.68 11.20 19.19
CA LEU A 200 13.92 10.54 18.78
C LEU A 200 14.80 11.51 18.01
N ASP A 201 16.06 11.64 18.45
CA ASP A 201 17.07 12.36 17.70
C ASP A 201 17.23 11.69 16.34
N ALA A 202 16.77 12.36 15.29
CA ALA A 202 17.14 11.99 13.95
C ALA A 202 18.66 12.14 13.86
N GLY A 203 19.41 11.04 13.79
CA GLY A 203 20.87 11.03 13.83
C GLY A 203 21.54 11.84 12.70
N PHE A 204 20.74 12.47 11.83
CA PHE A 204 21.15 13.36 10.76
C PHE A 204 20.20 14.56 10.63
N VAL A 205 20.76 15.73 10.31
CA VAL A 205 19.99 16.98 10.12
C VAL A 205 18.99 16.78 8.97
N GLY A 206 17.69 16.92 9.27
CA GLY A 206 16.62 16.89 8.28
C GLY A 206 15.92 15.54 8.09
N GLN A 207 16.39 14.46 8.73
CA GLN A 207 15.59 13.23 8.78
C GLN A 207 14.54 13.34 9.87
N ARG A 208 13.36 12.75 9.65
CA ARG A 208 12.35 12.58 10.69
C ARG A 208 12.33 11.11 11.09
N PRO A 209 12.26 10.79 12.39
CA PRO A 209 12.03 9.41 12.80
C PRO A 209 10.70 8.95 12.21
N TYR A 210 10.61 7.66 11.88
CA TYR A 210 9.46 7.06 11.21
C TYR A 210 9.13 5.72 11.86
N CYS A 211 7.88 5.31 11.74
CA CYS A 211 7.41 4.04 12.25
C CYS A 211 7.65 2.95 11.19
N MET A 212 8.37 1.89 11.56
CA MET A 212 8.64 0.79 10.65
C MET A 212 8.56 -0.57 11.33
N TYR A 213 8.21 -1.58 10.54
CA TYR A 213 8.26 -2.96 11.00
C TYR A 213 9.69 -3.47 11.01
N SER A 214 10.21 -3.80 12.20
CA SER A 214 11.54 -4.36 12.34
C SER A 214 11.47 -5.88 12.40
N ARG A 215 11.99 -6.54 11.36
CA ARG A 215 12.05 -8.01 11.29
C ARG A 215 12.90 -8.65 12.40
N GLN A 216 13.80 -7.88 13.02
CA GLN A 216 14.64 -8.37 14.11
C GLN A 216 13.85 -8.50 15.42
N VAL A 217 12.93 -7.58 15.70
CA VAL A 217 12.11 -7.59 16.93
C VAL A 217 10.68 -8.10 16.70
N GLY A 218 10.24 -8.20 15.45
CA GLY A 218 8.95 -8.79 15.06
C GLY A 218 7.73 -7.89 15.27
N HIS A 219 7.91 -6.59 15.54
CA HIS A 219 6.83 -5.62 15.74
C HIS A 219 7.22 -4.24 15.17
N TRP A 220 6.25 -3.33 15.15
CA TRP A 220 6.47 -1.95 14.69
C TRP A 220 7.20 -1.14 15.75
N ARG A 221 8.28 -0.48 15.33
CA ARG A 221 9.09 0.36 16.20
C ARG A 221 9.52 1.63 15.50
N CYS A 222 9.84 2.63 16.31
CA CYS A 222 10.40 3.86 15.78
C CYS A 222 11.84 3.66 15.34
N SER A 223 12.18 4.21 14.18
CA SER A 223 13.52 4.21 13.59
C SER A 223 13.93 5.60 13.16
N ASN A 224 15.21 5.88 13.23
CA ASN A 224 15.88 7.06 12.70
C ASN A 224 16.96 6.69 11.68
N GLN A 225 16.96 5.45 11.20
CA GLN A 225 17.96 4.97 10.24
C GLN A 225 17.62 5.47 8.84
N GLY A 226 18.63 5.99 8.15
CA GLY A 226 18.54 6.36 6.73
C GLY A 226 19.91 6.25 6.09
N CYS A 227 19.95 5.93 4.80
CA CYS A 227 21.21 5.94 4.05
C CYS A 227 21.49 7.33 3.49
N VAL A 228 22.78 7.58 3.22
CA VAL A 228 23.22 8.71 2.41
C VAL A 228 23.30 8.22 0.96
N GLY A 229 22.59 8.89 0.06
CA GLY A 229 22.63 8.64 -1.39
C GLY A 229 23.80 9.30 -2.08
#